data_AF-G3P8H6-F1
#
_entry.id   AF-G3P8H6-F1
#
_cell.length_a   1.000
_cell.length_b   1.000
_cell.length_c   1.000
_cell.angle_alpha   90.00
_cell.angle_beta   90.00
_cell.angle_gamma   90.00
#
_symmetry.space_group_name_H-M   'P 1'
#
loop_
_entity.id
_entity.type
_entity.pdbx_description
1 polymer ?
#
loop_
_entity_poly.entity_id
_entity_poly.type
_entity_poly.pdbx_seq_one_letter_code
_entity_poly.pdbx_strand_id
1 'polypeptide(L)'
;MTAYRNMRVVILACQLCLILRIEAQIPPPCIGSSSTRPPENSDINVTCGSEYMSLRIYLCPMYQALYNETQMVLNNQINKPQCYGTPDWTANPPVLTFRFPLNDSSISSCNNKLEITNKAGTGDFADFSNVQFVNISGAVTSIDPSVSITYRSLLLYMYSCAYPMQYIVNNTQLSVSGMNLAIQDNNGSFISTLSMQLFQDDLYTQKLAIPPTGLNLKTKIFVMVKATNLTNKFNVLLDRCFATTSPYAVRTTFYDLFVGCQKDPQTKVELNGVSQSAKFSFEAFRFVQDNGKPISTFFIHCVTRLCEVSSCSQLQPVCNGAGRRKREAPDVSPNATLTSPVILVGKQSTEDAQNFAASYGVSSESNYSGPVVGVIVCVVILSILLVAMAAYFVVTVRRRKSIAR
;
A
#
# COMPACT_ATOMS: atom_id res chain seq x y z
N MET A 1 -83.70 19.47 -23.13
CA MET A 1 -82.65 18.51 -23.56
C MET A 1 -81.22 19.06 -23.42
N THR A 2 -81.01 20.37 -23.53
CA THR A 2 -79.70 21.05 -23.42
C THR A 2 -79.11 21.09 -22.00
N ALA A 3 -79.93 21.26 -20.96
CA ALA A 3 -79.46 21.28 -19.57
C ALA A 3 -78.84 19.95 -19.10
N TYR A 4 -79.40 18.82 -19.54
CA TYR A 4 -78.91 17.49 -19.20
C TYR A 4 -77.56 17.17 -19.86
N ARG A 5 -77.31 17.75 -21.04
CA ARG A 5 -76.04 17.60 -21.78
C ARG A 5 -74.92 18.39 -21.13
N ASN A 6 -75.20 19.61 -20.66
CA ASN A 6 -74.22 20.44 -19.95
C ASN A 6 -73.87 19.85 -18.58
N MET A 7 -74.85 19.28 -17.87
CA MET A 7 -74.62 18.59 -16.60
C MET A 7 -73.76 17.34 -16.77
N ARG A 8 -73.94 16.55 -17.84
CA ARG A 8 -73.06 15.40 -18.16
C ARG A 8 -71.63 15.82 -18.49
N VAL A 9 -71.44 16.93 -19.21
CA VAL A 9 -70.09 17.45 -19.53
C VAL A 9 -69.37 17.95 -18.29
N VAL A 10 -70.07 18.60 -17.37
CA VAL A 10 -69.49 19.04 -16.09
C VAL A 10 -69.13 17.86 -15.20
N ILE A 11 -69.98 16.82 -15.14
CA ILE A 11 -69.68 15.60 -14.39
C ILE A 11 -68.48 14.85 -15.00
N LEU A 12 -68.40 14.74 -16.33
CA LEU A 12 -67.27 14.13 -17.02
C LEU A 12 -65.98 14.92 -16.83
N ALA A 13 -66.02 16.25 -16.88
CA ALA A 13 -64.86 17.12 -16.60
C ALA A 13 -64.42 17.03 -15.14
N CYS A 14 -65.37 16.94 -14.21
CA CYS A 14 -65.09 16.78 -12.78
C CYS A 14 -64.49 15.39 -12.48
N GLN A 15 -64.98 14.33 -13.14
CA GLN A 15 -64.37 13.00 -13.07
C GLN A 15 -62.98 12.94 -13.71
N LEU A 16 -62.74 13.64 -14.84
CA LEU A 16 -61.41 13.76 -15.44
C LEU A 16 -60.42 14.49 -14.51
N CYS A 17 -60.87 15.55 -13.84
CA CYS A 17 -60.08 16.27 -12.84
C CYS A 17 -59.80 15.44 -11.58
N LEU A 18 -60.72 14.56 -11.18
CA LEU A 18 -60.50 13.62 -10.08
C LEU A 18 -59.50 12.50 -10.44
N ILE A 19 -59.47 12.04 -11.69
CA ILE A 19 -58.47 11.07 -12.19
C ILE A 19 -57.05 11.69 -12.20
N LEU A 20 -56.92 12.99 -12.51
CA LEU A 20 -55.65 13.71 -12.47
C LEU A 20 -55.10 13.94 -11.04
N ARG A 21 -55.91 13.71 -10.00
CA ARG A 21 -55.57 13.92 -8.59
C ARG A 21 -55.15 12.64 -7.85
N ILE A 22 -55.02 11.50 -8.56
CA ILE A 22 -54.57 10.25 -7.93
C ILE A 22 -53.08 10.37 -7.60
N GLU A 23 -52.81 10.26 -6.29
CA GLU A 23 -51.50 10.32 -5.65
C GLU A 23 -50.58 9.20 -6.14
N ALA A 24 -49.30 9.54 -6.34
CA ALA A 24 -48.19 8.75 -6.92
C ALA A 24 -48.28 8.52 -8.45
N GLN A 25 -48.19 9.61 -9.22
CA GLN A 25 -47.89 9.48 -10.65
C GLN A 25 -46.47 8.93 -10.83
N ILE A 26 -46.37 7.75 -11.44
CA ILE A 26 -45.09 7.17 -11.86
C ILE A 26 -44.41 8.22 -12.77
N PRO A 27 -43.17 8.65 -12.46
CA PRO A 27 -42.47 9.64 -13.25
C PRO A 27 -42.36 9.20 -14.72
N PRO A 28 -42.41 10.11 -15.70
CA PRO A 28 -42.29 9.76 -17.12
C PRO A 28 -41.10 8.82 -17.46
N PRO A 29 -39.91 8.98 -16.84
CA PRO A 29 -38.78 8.06 -17.04
C PRO A 29 -39.02 6.60 -16.60
N CYS A 30 -39.99 6.38 -15.73
CA CYS A 30 -40.37 5.05 -15.24
C CYS A 30 -41.54 4.44 -16.04
N ILE A 31 -42.21 5.20 -16.89
CA ILE A 31 -43.32 4.68 -17.71
C ILE A 31 -42.73 3.81 -18.83
N GLY A 32 -42.99 2.50 -18.80
CA GLY A 32 -42.47 1.54 -19.78
C GLY A 32 -41.00 1.14 -19.57
N SER A 33 -40.37 1.59 -18.48
CA SER A 33 -39.05 1.11 -18.08
C SER A 33 -39.13 -0.33 -17.58
N SER A 34 -38.16 -1.17 -17.94
CA SER A 34 -38.02 -2.53 -17.38
C SER A 34 -37.73 -2.52 -15.86
N SER A 35 -37.33 -1.37 -15.31
CA SER A 35 -37.08 -1.19 -13.88
C SER A 35 -38.34 -0.89 -13.05
N THR A 36 -39.51 -0.74 -13.68
CA THR A 36 -40.78 -0.50 -12.98
C THR A 36 -41.37 -1.84 -12.53
N ARG A 37 -40.79 -2.37 -11.45
CA ARG A 37 -41.13 -3.66 -10.84
C ARG A 37 -41.04 -3.57 -9.31
N PRO A 38 -41.49 -4.58 -8.56
CA PRO A 38 -41.28 -4.61 -7.11
C PRO A 38 -39.79 -4.46 -6.74
N PRO A 39 -39.47 -3.80 -5.61
CA PRO A 39 -38.11 -3.68 -5.09
C PRO A 39 -37.42 -5.02 -4.85
N GLU A 40 -36.16 -5.12 -5.26
CA GLU A 40 -35.30 -6.27 -5.07
C GLU A 40 -33.93 -5.84 -4.49
N ASN A 41 -33.20 -6.80 -3.93
CA ASN A 41 -31.87 -6.55 -3.37
C ASN A 41 -30.85 -6.05 -4.40
N SER A 42 -31.05 -6.35 -5.69
CA SER A 42 -30.19 -5.89 -6.78
C SER A 42 -30.39 -4.41 -7.14
N ASP A 43 -31.37 -3.74 -6.54
CA ASP A 43 -31.72 -2.36 -6.89
C ASP A 43 -30.79 -1.33 -6.26
N ILE A 44 -29.97 -1.75 -5.29
CA ILE A 44 -28.94 -0.93 -4.66
C ILE A 44 -27.55 -1.34 -5.19
N ASN A 45 -26.79 -0.34 -5.61
CA ASN A 45 -25.38 -0.46 -5.91
C ASN A 45 -24.57 0.41 -4.93
N VAL A 46 -23.58 -0.20 -4.28
CA VAL A 46 -22.77 0.43 -3.25
C VAL A 46 -21.35 0.59 -3.79
N THR A 47 -20.91 1.84 -3.92
CA THR A 47 -19.52 2.17 -4.27
C THR A 47 -18.82 2.71 -3.04
N CYS A 48 -17.95 1.89 -2.47
CA CYS A 48 -17.09 2.24 -1.36
C CYS A 48 -15.89 3.04 -1.91
N GLY A 49 -15.99 4.37 -1.87
CA GLY A 49 -14.84 5.26 -2.07
C GLY A 49 -14.14 5.55 -0.75
N SER A 50 -13.06 6.32 -0.78
CA SER A 50 -12.28 6.75 0.40
C SER A 50 -12.66 8.09 0.99
N GLU A 51 -13.01 9.04 0.13
CA GLU A 51 -13.41 10.38 0.53
C GLU A 51 -14.92 10.40 0.71
N TYR A 52 -15.63 9.63 -0.12
CA TYR A 52 -17.08 9.55 -0.14
C TYR A 52 -17.53 8.11 -0.33
N MET A 53 -18.60 7.74 0.37
CA MET A 53 -19.39 6.56 0.03
C MET A 53 -20.56 6.97 -0.85
N SER A 54 -20.80 6.21 -1.91
CA SER A 54 -21.86 6.48 -2.88
C SER A 54 -22.80 5.29 -3.00
N LEU A 55 -24.08 5.50 -2.73
CA LEU A 55 -25.14 4.50 -2.91
C LEU A 55 -26.01 4.95 -4.08
N ARG A 56 -26.28 4.07 -5.02
CA ARG A 56 -27.20 4.32 -6.14
C ARG A 56 -28.33 3.31 -6.07
N ILE A 57 -29.56 3.80 -5.89
CA ILE A 57 -30.76 2.97 -5.78
C ILE A 57 -31.69 3.27 -6.94
N TYR A 58 -32.26 2.28 -7.62
CA TYR A 58 -33.21 2.55 -8.71
C TYR A 58 -34.48 3.24 -8.20
N LEU A 59 -34.88 4.33 -8.88
CA LEU A 59 -36.06 5.11 -8.51
C LEU A 59 -37.36 4.39 -8.84
N CYS A 60 -37.46 3.72 -10.00
CA CYS A 60 -38.74 3.16 -10.46
C CYS A 60 -39.33 2.07 -9.55
N PRO A 61 -38.53 1.14 -8.96
CA PRO A 61 -39.06 0.22 -7.94
C PRO A 61 -39.59 0.93 -6.69
N MET A 62 -39.02 2.08 -6.33
CA MET A 62 -39.45 2.86 -5.17
C MET A 62 -40.81 3.50 -5.42
N TYR A 63 -41.04 4.07 -6.61
CA TYR A 63 -42.35 4.58 -7.00
C TYR A 63 -43.40 3.47 -7.14
N GLN A 64 -43.00 2.28 -7.61
CA GLN A 64 -43.89 1.10 -7.63
C GLN A 64 -44.31 0.69 -6.21
N ALA A 65 -43.44 0.86 -5.22
CA ALA A 65 -43.73 0.67 -3.81
C ALA A 65 -44.43 1.88 -3.16
N LEU A 66 -44.85 2.87 -3.96
CA LEU A 66 -45.50 4.10 -3.54
C LEU A 66 -44.59 4.97 -2.65
N TYR A 67 -43.30 5.09 -2.94
CA TYR A 67 -42.43 6.08 -2.29
C TYR A 67 -41.78 7.01 -3.30
N ASN A 68 -41.59 8.25 -2.86
CA ASN A 68 -40.89 9.29 -3.59
C ASN A 68 -39.44 9.42 -3.10
N GLU A 69 -38.62 10.11 -3.88
CA GLU A 69 -37.21 10.42 -3.60
C GLU A 69 -37.01 11.12 -2.25
N THR A 70 -37.94 12.01 -1.87
CA THR A 70 -37.90 12.78 -0.62
C THR A 70 -38.28 11.96 0.60
N GLN A 71 -38.79 10.74 0.41
CA GLN A 71 -39.20 9.87 1.51
C GLN A 71 -38.12 8.87 1.88
N MET A 72 -36.91 9.02 1.35
CA MET A 72 -35.85 8.02 1.46
C MET A 72 -34.65 8.64 2.13
N VAL A 73 -34.31 8.12 3.30
CA VAL A 73 -33.35 8.74 4.21
C VAL A 73 -32.36 7.72 4.74
N LEU A 74 -31.12 8.17 4.98
CA LEU A 74 -30.10 7.37 5.67
C LEU A 74 -30.37 7.28 7.16
N ASN A 75 -30.36 6.06 7.68
CA ASN A 75 -30.44 5.69 9.11
C ASN A 75 -31.53 6.47 9.87
N ASN A 76 -32.69 6.66 9.21
CA ASN A 76 -33.83 7.41 9.72
C ASN A 76 -33.53 8.84 10.21
N GLN A 77 -32.51 9.51 9.64
CA GLN A 77 -32.09 10.86 10.02
C GLN A 77 -32.88 11.95 9.30
N ILE A 78 -34.17 12.07 9.65
CA ILE A 78 -35.17 12.94 8.97
C ILE A 78 -34.83 14.44 9.10
N ASN A 79 -34.24 14.85 10.22
CA ASN A 79 -33.97 16.27 10.51
C ASN A 79 -32.73 16.83 9.79
N LYS A 80 -32.08 16.03 8.93
CA LYS A 80 -30.81 16.37 8.30
C LYS A 80 -30.93 16.23 6.78
N PRO A 81 -31.00 17.35 6.04
CA PRO A 81 -31.19 17.31 4.59
C PRO A 81 -30.05 16.58 3.86
N GLN A 82 -28.83 16.61 4.41
CA GLN A 82 -27.67 15.91 3.86
C GLN A 82 -27.78 14.37 3.89
N CYS A 83 -28.76 13.81 4.62
CA CYS A 83 -28.98 12.37 4.71
C CYS A 83 -30.02 11.86 3.70
N TYR A 84 -30.59 12.75 2.87
CA TYR A 84 -31.49 12.41 1.78
C TYR A 84 -30.75 12.20 0.47
N GLY A 85 -31.33 11.41 -0.41
CA GLY A 85 -30.76 11.13 -1.73
C GLY A 85 -31.09 12.23 -2.73
N THR A 86 -30.19 12.44 -3.68
CA THR A 86 -30.40 13.32 -4.84
C THR A 86 -30.82 12.49 -6.06
N PRO A 87 -31.97 12.76 -6.69
CA PRO A 87 -32.42 12.00 -7.85
C PRO A 87 -31.62 12.36 -9.10
N ASP A 88 -31.17 11.34 -9.82
CA ASP A 88 -30.56 11.44 -11.15
C ASP A 88 -31.51 10.82 -12.17
N TRP A 89 -32.27 11.69 -12.82
CA TRP A 89 -33.21 11.35 -13.88
C TRP A 89 -32.56 11.18 -15.27
N THR A 90 -31.27 11.50 -15.39
CA THR A 90 -30.53 11.37 -16.64
C THR A 90 -29.99 9.96 -16.85
N ALA A 91 -29.80 9.22 -15.75
CA ALA A 91 -29.48 7.80 -15.77
C ALA A 91 -30.63 6.97 -16.37
N ASN A 92 -30.29 5.93 -17.11
CA ASN A 92 -31.24 4.95 -17.63
C ASN A 92 -30.88 3.54 -17.14
N PRO A 93 -31.65 2.94 -16.22
CA PRO A 93 -32.83 3.50 -15.53
C PRO A 93 -32.47 4.60 -14.49
N PRO A 94 -33.43 5.47 -14.11
CA PRO A 94 -33.18 6.59 -13.21
C PRO A 94 -32.83 6.09 -11.79
N VAL A 95 -31.93 6.80 -11.11
CA VAL A 95 -31.39 6.39 -9.81
C VAL A 95 -31.44 7.51 -8.77
N LEU A 96 -31.69 7.14 -7.52
CA LEU A 96 -31.52 7.98 -6.35
C LEU A 96 -30.10 7.78 -5.81
N THR A 97 -29.33 8.86 -5.75
CA THR A 97 -27.92 8.81 -5.33
C THR A 97 -27.77 9.39 -3.92
N PHE A 98 -27.18 8.61 -3.01
CA PHE A 98 -26.74 9.09 -1.71
C PHE A 98 -25.23 9.20 -1.72
N ARG A 99 -24.70 10.39 -1.44
CA ARG A 99 -23.25 10.63 -1.39
C ARG A 99 -22.90 11.38 -0.11
N PHE A 100 -22.12 10.76 0.75
CA PHE A 100 -21.66 11.39 2.00
C PHE A 100 -20.17 11.16 2.21
N PRO A 101 -19.45 12.15 2.77
CA PRO A 101 -18.02 12.03 3.00
C PRO A 101 -17.72 11.11 4.17
N LEU A 102 -16.56 10.43 4.11
CA LEU A 102 -16.06 9.55 5.16
C LEU A 102 -15.25 10.30 6.22
N ASN A 103 -15.83 11.38 6.74
CA ASN A 103 -15.28 12.10 7.89
C ASN A 103 -16.09 11.81 9.15
N ASP A 104 -15.47 11.92 10.34
CA ASP A 104 -16.12 11.63 11.63
C ASP A 104 -17.43 12.42 11.81
N SER A 105 -17.48 13.65 11.33
CA SER A 105 -18.63 14.53 11.41
C SER A 105 -19.80 14.10 10.52
N SER A 106 -19.57 13.52 9.34
CA SER A 106 -20.67 13.10 8.43
C SER A 106 -21.11 11.67 8.67
N ILE A 107 -20.19 10.79 9.09
CA ILE A 107 -20.51 9.45 9.58
C ILE A 107 -21.46 9.56 10.78
N SER A 108 -21.13 10.42 11.76
CA SER A 108 -22.01 10.70 12.90
C SER A 108 -23.25 11.50 12.52
N SER A 109 -23.18 12.42 11.55
CA SER A 109 -24.34 13.21 11.14
C SER A 109 -25.47 12.34 10.61
N CYS A 110 -25.18 11.37 9.73
CA CYS A 110 -26.19 10.44 9.24
C CYS A 110 -26.27 9.15 10.05
N ASN A 111 -25.73 9.11 11.27
CA ASN A 111 -25.77 7.96 12.19
C ASN A 111 -25.33 6.62 11.55
N ASN A 112 -24.28 6.67 10.73
CA ASN A 112 -23.67 5.47 10.17
C ASN A 112 -22.96 4.70 11.28
N LYS A 113 -23.12 3.38 11.29
CA LYS A 113 -22.49 2.49 12.27
C LYS A 113 -21.06 2.18 11.83
N LEU A 114 -20.10 2.49 12.69
CA LEU A 114 -18.69 2.18 12.49
C LEU A 114 -18.28 1.08 13.48
N GLU A 115 -17.85 -0.07 12.95
CA GLU A 115 -17.34 -1.18 13.74
C GLU A 115 -15.96 -1.58 13.27
N ILE A 116 -15.04 -1.75 14.21
CA ILE A 116 -13.71 -2.28 13.92
C ILE A 116 -13.76 -3.78 14.11
N THR A 117 -13.50 -4.53 13.05
CA THR A 117 -13.49 -5.99 13.08
C THR A 117 -12.11 -6.53 12.78
N ASN A 118 -11.73 -7.57 13.51
CA ASN A 118 -10.49 -8.30 13.36
C ASN A 118 -10.80 -9.57 12.57
N LYS A 119 -10.21 -9.71 11.38
CA LYS A 119 -10.36 -10.93 10.59
C LYS A 119 -8.98 -11.47 10.20
N ALA A 120 -8.84 -12.79 10.17
CA ALA A 120 -7.71 -13.41 9.51
C ALA A 120 -7.70 -12.93 8.05
N GLY A 121 -6.56 -12.42 7.59
CA GLY A 121 -6.48 -11.90 6.24
C GLY A 121 -6.67 -13.02 5.21
N THR A 122 -7.28 -12.69 4.09
CA THR A 122 -7.51 -13.59 2.95
C THR A 122 -7.04 -12.90 1.67
N GLY A 123 -6.64 -13.65 0.64
CA GLY A 123 -6.10 -13.06 -0.60
C GLY A 123 -4.74 -12.38 -0.36
N ASP A 124 -4.60 -11.12 -0.78
CA ASP A 124 -3.38 -10.30 -0.59
C ASP A 124 -3.02 -10.02 0.89
N PHE A 125 -3.87 -10.44 1.82
CA PHE A 125 -3.65 -10.30 3.26
C PHE A 125 -3.46 -11.65 3.97
N ALA A 126 -3.34 -12.77 3.26
CA ALA A 126 -3.25 -14.12 3.83
C ALA A 126 -2.11 -14.30 4.84
N ASP A 127 -1.06 -13.49 4.75
CA ASP A 127 0.10 -13.52 5.66
C ASP A 127 -0.19 -12.89 7.03
N PHE A 128 -1.27 -12.12 7.16
CA PHE A 128 -1.64 -11.45 8.41
C PHE A 128 -2.61 -12.32 9.22
N SER A 129 -2.16 -12.75 10.40
CA SER A 129 -3.00 -13.46 11.37
C SER A 129 -4.18 -12.63 11.87
N ASN A 130 -4.08 -11.30 11.78
CA ASN A 130 -5.14 -10.39 12.14
C ASN A 130 -5.06 -9.08 11.33
N VAL A 131 -6.09 -8.79 10.55
CA VAL A 131 -6.28 -7.55 9.79
C VAL A 131 -7.49 -6.83 10.36
N GLN A 132 -7.29 -5.55 10.71
CA GLN A 132 -8.37 -4.69 11.16
C GLN A 132 -9.10 -4.10 9.96
N PHE A 133 -10.42 -4.26 9.94
CA PHE A 133 -11.31 -3.61 8.99
C PHE A 133 -12.20 -2.64 9.74
N VAL A 134 -12.26 -1.41 9.26
CA VAL A 134 -13.35 -0.49 9.60
C VAL A 134 -14.53 -0.86 8.74
N ASN A 135 -15.55 -1.46 9.34
CA ASN A 135 -16.82 -1.67 8.67
C ASN A 135 -17.71 -0.46 8.91
N ILE A 136 -18.00 0.28 7.85
CA ILE A 136 -19.00 1.34 7.86
C ILE A 136 -20.27 0.77 7.27
N SER A 137 -21.33 0.74 8.06
CA SER A 137 -22.61 0.18 7.66
C SER A 137 -23.77 1.10 8.05
N GLY A 138 -24.89 0.91 7.38
CA GLY A 138 -26.11 1.65 7.63
C GLY A 138 -27.23 1.13 6.76
N ALA A 139 -28.32 1.88 6.73
CA ALA A 139 -29.46 1.58 5.89
C ALA A 139 -30.10 2.83 5.31
N VAL A 140 -30.63 2.70 4.10
CA VAL A 140 -31.60 3.66 3.54
C VAL A 140 -32.99 3.12 3.84
N THR A 141 -33.80 3.92 4.53
CA THR A 141 -35.17 3.57 4.93
C THR A 141 -36.18 4.49 4.29
N SER A 142 -37.30 3.94 3.84
CA SER A 142 -38.46 4.74 3.48
C SER A 142 -39.18 5.27 4.72
N ILE A 143 -39.56 6.54 4.68
CA ILE A 143 -40.36 7.22 5.69
C ILE A 143 -41.80 7.24 5.20
N ASP A 144 -42.70 6.65 5.97
CA ASP A 144 -44.12 6.79 5.72
C ASP A 144 -44.68 8.01 6.47
N PRO A 145 -45.24 9.02 5.78
CA PRO A 145 -45.87 10.17 6.41
C PRO A 145 -47.26 9.86 7.00
N SER A 146 -47.79 8.64 6.82
CA SER A 146 -49.12 8.24 7.28
C SER A 146 -49.22 8.09 8.80
N VAL A 147 -50.21 8.73 9.42
CA VAL A 147 -50.29 8.90 10.88
C VAL A 147 -51.14 7.81 11.58
N SER A 148 -51.85 6.93 10.86
CA SER A 148 -52.75 5.95 11.51
C SER A 148 -52.80 4.55 10.89
N ILE A 149 -52.95 4.39 9.58
CA ILE A 149 -52.93 3.08 8.92
C ILE A 149 -52.19 3.23 7.59
N THR A 150 -51.21 2.37 7.35
CA THR A 150 -50.50 2.30 6.06
C THR A 150 -50.53 0.89 5.49
N TYR A 151 -50.66 0.82 4.17
CA TYR A 151 -50.55 -0.42 3.38
C TYR A 151 -49.25 -0.45 2.56
N ARG A 152 -48.35 0.54 2.73
CA ARG A 152 -47.06 0.61 2.02
C ARG A 152 -46.07 -0.33 2.71
N SER A 153 -45.33 -1.11 1.92
CA SER A 153 -44.27 -1.96 2.45
C SER A 153 -43.05 -1.10 2.81
N LEU A 154 -42.42 -1.32 3.95
CA LEU A 154 -41.21 -0.58 4.32
C LEU A 154 -40.05 -0.95 3.37
N LEU A 155 -39.46 0.03 2.71
CA LEU A 155 -38.21 -0.16 1.96
C LEU A 155 -37.02 0.00 2.90
N LEU A 156 -36.17 -1.01 2.94
CA LEU A 156 -34.96 -1.04 3.75
C LEU A 156 -33.81 -1.58 2.90
N TYR A 157 -32.88 -0.71 2.52
CA TYR A 157 -31.66 -1.10 1.82
C TYR A 157 -30.47 -0.99 2.77
N MET A 158 -29.93 -2.12 3.17
CA MET A 158 -28.73 -2.16 4.02
C MET A 158 -27.47 -2.10 3.16
N TYR A 159 -26.48 -1.34 3.62
CA TYR A 159 -25.17 -1.27 2.98
C TYR A 159 -24.07 -1.44 4.02
N SER A 160 -22.93 -1.96 3.57
CA SER A 160 -21.75 -2.16 4.40
C SER A 160 -20.51 -2.10 3.50
N CYS A 161 -19.54 -1.29 3.91
CA CYS A 161 -18.24 -1.19 3.28
C CYS A 161 -17.18 -1.51 4.33
N ALA A 162 -16.38 -2.55 4.05
CA ALA A 162 -15.26 -2.93 4.88
C ALA A 162 -13.98 -2.31 4.32
N TYR A 163 -13.43 -1.36 5.07
CA TYR A 163 -12.20 -0.67 4.75
C TYR A 163 -11.05 -1.31 5.54
N PRO A 164 -10.11 -2.04 4.91
CA PRO A 164 -8.93 -2.52 5.61
C PRO A 164 -8.14 -1.33 6.16
N MET A 165 -7.72 -1.36 7.42
CA MET A 165 -6.89 -0.29 8.01
C MET A 165 -5.43 -0.31 7.51
N GLN A 166 -5.13 -1.01 6.43
CA GLN A 166 -3.79 -1.14 5.84
C GLN A 166 -3.90 -1.30 4.32
N TYR A 167 -3.42 -0.33 3.55
CA TYR A 167 -3.69 -0.25 2.11
C TYR A 167 -2.51 -0.57 1.21
N ILE A 168 -2.88 -1.24 0.10
CA ILE A 168 -2.11 -1.70 -1.05
C ILE A 168 -2.15 -0.62 -2.15
N VAL A 169 -1.06 -0.43 -2.90
CA VAL A 169 -0.98 0.46 -4.09
C VAL A 169 -0.63 -0.37 -5.32
N ASN A 170 -1.37 -0.31 -6.43
CA ASN A 170 -0.86 -0.85 -7.70
C ASN A 170 -1.21 0.04 -8.92
N ASN A 171 -0.13 0.45 -9.62
CA ASN A 171 0.01 1.01 -10.99
C ASN A 171 -0.78 2.28 -11.40
N THR A 172 -0.26 3.28 -12.13
CA THR A 172 1.04 3.54 -12.80
C THR A 172 1.07 5.01 -13.24
N GLN A 173 2.19 5.68 -13.02
CA GLN A 173 2.96 6.54 -13.95
C GLN A 173 3.66 7.61 -13.11
N LEU A 174 4.99 7.52 -13.01
CA LEU A 174 5.75 8.47 -12.23
C LEU A 174 7.04 8.89 -12.93
N SER A 175 6.96 10.10 -13.48
CA SER A 175 8.08 10.87 -14.00
C SER A 175 9.03 11.27 -12.86
N VAL A 176 10.31 11.26 -13.18
CA VAL A 176 11.45 11.41 -12.27
C VAL A 176 11.61 12.87 -11.84
N SER A 177 12.12 13.03 -10.61
CA SER A 177 12.63 14.24 -9.96
C SER A 177 11.61 15.11 -9.22
N GLY A 178 11.58 14.88 -7.89
CA GLY A 178 11.33 15.90 -6.88
C GLY A 178 9.99 16.64 -6.98
N MET A 179 8.90 16.00 -6.58
CA MET A 179 7.74 16.69 -5.98
C MET A 179 6.76 15.69 -5.36
N ASN A 180 6.02 16.18 -4.36
CA ASN A 180 4.95 15.46 -3.65
C ASN A 180 3.97 14.83 -4.64
N LEU A 181 3.78 13.52 -4.49
CA LEU A 181 2.78 12.76 -5.22
C LEU A 181 1.47 12.75 -4.44
N ALA A 182 0.53 13.57 -4.89
CA ALA A 182 -0.88 13.33 -4.63
C ALA A 182 -1.33 12.18 -5.56
N ILE A 183 -1.44 10.98 -5.00
CA ILE A 183 -2.06 9.83 -5.67
C ILE A 183 -3.57 10.05 -5.63
N GLN A 184 -4.19 10.17 -6.81
CA GLN A 184 -5.63 10.24 -6.95
C GLN A 184 -6.16 8.83 -7.23
N ASP A 185 -6.40 8.06 -6.16
CA ASP A 185 -7.18 6.83 -6.24
C ASP A 185 -8.58 7.09 -5.70
N ASN A 186 -9.58 6.47 -6.33
CA ASN A 186 -10.99 6.48 -5.89
C ASN A 186 -11.20 5.88 -4.48
N ASN A 187 -10.11 5.36 -3.88
CA ASN A 187 -9.95 4.98 -2.48
C ASN A 187 -8.71 5.68 -1.82
N GLY A 188 -8.58 7.01 -1.92
CA GLY A 188 -8.05 7.94 -0.90
C GLY A 188 -7.45 7.30 0.34
N SER A 189 -6.14 7.24 0.27
CA SER A 189 -5.27 6.62 1.22
C SER A 189 -4.56 7.71 2.02
N PHE A 190 -4.34 7.48 3.32
CA PHE A 190 -3.50 8.34 4.16
C PHE A 190 -2.05 8.45 3.64
N ILE A 191 -1.65 7.69 2.62
CA ILE A 191 -0.34 7.76 1.96
C ILE A 191 0.02 9.19 1.52
N SER A 192 -0.94 10.01 1.11
CA SER A 192 -0.71 11.41 0.67
C SER A 192 -0.12 12.30 1.77
N THR A 193 -0.21 11.88 3.03
CA THR A 193 0.34 12.58 4.19
C THR A 193 1.75 12.14 4.56
N LEU A 194 2.26 11.06 3.96
CA LEU A 194 3.56 10.48 4.29
C LEU A 194 4.62 10.96 3.30
N SER A 195 5.78 11.36 3.83
CA SER A 195 6.93 11.75 3.03
C SER A 195 8.20 11.12 3.57
N MET A 196 9.07 10.65 2.67
CA MET A 196 10.41 10.15 3.01
C MET A 196 11.46 11.18 2.61
N GLN A 197 12.35 11.52 3.54
CA GLN A 197 13.43 12.49 3.32
C GLN A 197 14.76 11.94 3.85
N LEU A 198 15.84 12.31 3.16
CA LEU A 198 17.21 11.93 3.48
C LEU A 198 17.95 13.13 4.07
N PHE A 199 18.76 12.89 5.09
CA PHE A 199 19.51 13.88 5.87
C PHE A 199 20.96 13.43 6.03
N GLN A 200 21.84 14.41 6.19
CA GLN A 200 23.28 14.19 6.40
C GLN A 200 23.69 14.16 7.88
N ASP A 201 22.81 14.63 8.76
CA ASP A 201 23.03 14.72 10.21
C ASP A 201 22.03 13.88 11.02
N ASP A 202 22.44 13.47 12.22
CA ASP A 202 21.65 12.69 13.17
C ASP A 202 20.54 13.50 13.86
N LEU A 203 20.57 14.83 13.75
CA LEU A 203 19.51 15.72 14.21
C LEU A 203 18.39 15.89 13.17
N TYR A 204 18.55 15.35 11.95
CA TYR A 204 17.59 15.44 10.85
C TYR A 204 17.25 16.89 10.47
N THR A 205 18.27 17.75 10.42
CA THR A 205 18.13 19.20 10.16
C THR A 205 18.53 19.58 8.74
N GLN A 206 19.61 18.98 8.22
CA GLN A 206 20.19 19.28 6.92
C GLN A 206 19.88 18.15 5.93
N LYS A 207 19.09 18.48 4.90
CA LYS A 207 18.74 17.53 3.86
C LYS A 207 20.01 17.07 3.13
N LEU A 208 20.09 15.78 2.84
CA LEU A 208 21.21 15.18 2.13
C LEU A 208 21.20 15.66 0.66
N ALA A 209 22.25 16.37 0.27
CA ALA A 209 22.53 16.70 -1.12
C ALA A 209 23.50 15.67 -1.70
N ILE A 210 23.07 14.89 -2.68
CA ILE A 210 23.88 13.85 -3.29
C ILE A 210 24.68 14.46 -4.46
N PRO A 211 26.02 14.41 -4.43
CA PRO A 211 26.83 14.97 -5.51
C PRO A 211 26.65 14.14 -6.80
N PRO A 212 26.86 14.74 -7.99
CA PRO A 212 26.78 14.02 -9.27
C PRO A 212 27.74 12.83 -9.37
N THR A 213 28.86 12.89 -8.63
CA THR A 213 29.86 11.81 -8.53
C THR A 213 29.42 10.64 -7.63
N GLY A 214 28.32 10.80 -6.90
CA GLY A 214 27.84 9.87 -5.88
C GLY A 214 28.52 10.04 -4.52
N LEU A 215 27.88 9.53 -3.49
CA LEU A 215 28.39 9.47 -2.12
C LEU A 215 29.54 8.47 -2.01
N ASN A 216 30.41 8.64 -1.02
CA ASN A 216 31.41 7.64 -0.67
C ASN A 216 30.76 6.41 -0.01
N LEU A 217 31.43 5.26 -0.11
CA LEU A 217 31.05 4.07 0.65
C LEU A 217 31.10 4.38 2.15
N LYS A 218 30.17 3.78 2.89
CA LYS A 218 29.99 3.99 4.34
C LYS A 218 29.60 5.40 4.77
N THR A 219 29.33 6.31 3.83
CA THR A 219 28.69 7.58 4.20
C THR A 219 27.37 7.30 4.88
N LYS A 220 27.20 7.78 6.11
CA LYS A 220 25.99 7.56 6.89
C LYS A 220 24.85 8.43 6.35
N ILE A 221 23.73 7.80 6.05
CA ILE A 221 22.51 8.44 5.54
C ILE A 221 21.44 8.32 6.62
N PHE A 222 20.84 9.46 6.99
CA PHE A 222 19.76 9.51 7.96
C PHE A 222 18.43 9.65 7.24
N VAL A 223 17.50 8.72 7.48
CA VAL A 223 16.20 8.67 6.80
C VAL A 223 15.10 9.00 7.79
N MET A 224 14.26 9.96 7.42
CA MET A 224 13.04 10.28 8.15
C MET A 224 11.82 10.04 7.27
N VAL A 225 10.89 9.23 7.76
CA VAL A 225 9.54 9.11 7.23
C VAL A 225 8.62 9.90 8.14
N LYS A 226 7.96 10.93 7.60
CA LYS A 226 7.13 11.85 8.37
C LYS A 226 5.71 11.92 7.80
N ALA A 227 4.76 11.82 8.71
CA ALA A 227 3.35 12.15 8.51
C ALA A 227 3.13 13.66 8.70
N THR A 228 2.47 14.33 7.76
CA THR A 228 2.02 15.73 7.87
C THR A 228 0.49 15.80 7.78
N ASN A 229 -0.15 16.78 8.44
CA ASN A 229 -1.61 16.93 8.42
C ASN A 229 -2.40 15.70 8.95
N LEU A 230 -1.79 14.91 9.82
CA LEU A 230 -2.46 13.81 10.53
C LEU A 230 -2.81 14.22 11.97
N THR A 231 -3.91 13.68 12.49
CA THR A 231 -4.26 13.87 13.90
C THR A 231 -3.24 13.21 14.81
N ASN A 232 -3.03 13.76 16.00
CA ASN A 232 -2.10 13.22 17.00
C ASN A 232 -2.51 11.85 17.57
N LYS A 233 -3.54 11.21 17.00
CA LYS A 233 -4.01 9.88 17.35
C LYS A 233 -3.17 8.78 16.71
N PHE A 234 -2.35 9.09 15.71
CA PHE A 234 -1.59 8.12 14.93
C PHE A 234 -0.08 8.34 14.98
N ASN A 235 0.69 7.25 15.03
CA ASN A 235 2.13 7.21 14.82
C ASN A 235 2.48 6.52 13.50
N VAL A 236 3.68 6.81 13.00
CA VAL A 236 4.27 6.16 11.83
C VAL A 236 5.05 4.93 12.27
N LEU A 237 4.72 3.77 11.71
CA LEU A 237 5.42 2.50 11.93
C LEU A 237 5.95 1.95 10.60
N LEU A 238 7.25 1.66 10.57
CA LEU A 238 7.96 1.03 9.46
C LEU A 238 8.07 -0.47 9.75
N ASP A 239 7.47 -1.30 8.91
CA ASP A 239 7.52 -2.77 9.05
C ASP A 239 8.79 -3.34 8.45
N ARG A 240 9.17 -2.80 7.29
CA ARG A 240 10.30 -3.26 6.48
C ARG A 240 10.82 -2.11 5.63
N CYS A 241 12.13 -1.91 5.65
CA CYS A 241 12.82 -1.02 4.72
C CYS A 241 13.90 -1.81 3.98
N PHE A 242 13.94 -1.65 2.66
CA PHE A 242 14.83 -2.38 1.77
C PHE A 242 15.27 -1.49 0.63
N ALA A 243 16.43 -1.78 0.05
CA ALA A 243 16.93 -1.09 -1.12
C ALA A 243 16.74 -1.92 -2.38
N THR A 244 16.53 -1.25 -3.52
CA THR A 244 16.57 -1.86 -4.85
C THR A 244 17.26 -0.95 -5.84
N THR A 245 17.79 -1.50 -6.94
CA THR A 245 18.35 -0.72 -8.05
C THR A 245 17.28 -0.10 -8.96
N SER A 246 16.01 -0.36 -8.67
CA SER A 246 14.85 0.17 -9.39
C SER A 246 14.13 1.20 -8.53
N PRO A 247 13.55 2.28 -9.12
CA PRO A 247 12.64 3.18 -8.40
C PRO A 247 11.30 2.53 -8.07
N TYR A 248 11.02 1.37 -8.66
CA TYR A 248 9.87 0.54 -8.35
C TYR A 248 10.28 -0.49 -7.31
N ALA A 249 9.44 -0.68 -6.29
CA ALA A 249 9.62 -1.64 -5.20
C ALA A 249 9.46 -3.11 -5.65
N VAL A 250 10.14 -3.49 -6.73
CA VAL A 250 10.11 -4.82 -7.34
C VAL A 250 11.07 -5.72 -6.59
N ARG A 251 10.58 -6.85 -6.06
CA ARG A 251 11.31 -7.74 -5.15
C ARG A 251 12.27 -8.72 -5.84
N THR A 252 12.71 -8.43 -7.07
CA THR A 252 13.61 -9.32 -7.82
C THR A 252 15.06 -9.21 -7.34
N THR A 253 15.54 -7.99 -7.05
CA THR A 253 16.89 -7.73 -6.54
C THR A 253 16.82 -6.67 -5.43
N PHE A 254 16.75 -7.11 -4.17
CA PHE A 254 16.61 -6.23 -3.01
C PHE A 254 17.66 -6.51 -1.93
N TYR A 255 17.92 -5.51 -1.10
CA TYR A 255 18.74 -5.61 0.11
C TYR A 255 17.95 -5.10 1.32
N ASP A 256 17.70 -5.96 2.30
CA ASP A 256 16.94 -5.56 3.50
C ASP A 256 17.82 -4.76 4.47
N LEU A 257 17.43 -3.51 4.74
CA LEU A 257 18.02 -2.71 5.81
C LEU A 257 17.48 -3.18 7.16
N PHE A 258 16.17 -3.38 7.24
CA PHE A 258 15.54 -4.07 8.36
C PHE A 258 14.17 -4.64 7.99
N VAL A 259 13.82 -5.73 8.66
CA VAL A 259 12.49 -6.38 8.61
C VAL A 259 12.13 -6.78 10.04
N GLY A 260 11.16 -6.07 10.62
CA GLY A 260 10.80 -6.26 12.02
C GLY A 260 12.02 -6.19 12.96
N CYS A 261 12.42 -7.32 13.53
CA CYS A 261 13.56 -7.43 14.44
C CYS A 261 14.91 -7.66 13.74
N GLN A 262 14.90 -8.18 12.52
CA GLN A 262 16.12 -8.42 11.76
C GLN A 262 16.60 -7.10 11.18
N LYS A 263 17.82 -6.70 11.52
CA LYS A 263 18.43 -5.45 11.06
C LYS A 263 19.79 -5.78 10.49
N ASP A 264 20.10 -5.13 9.39
CA ASP A 264 21.46 -5.09 8.85
C ASP A 264 22.41 -4.46 9.90
N PRO A 265 23.65 -4.97 10.07
CA PRO A 265 24.59 -4.45 11.07
C PRO A 265 24.93 -2.98 10.91
N GLN A 266 24.86 -2.44 9.69
CA GLN A 266 25.12 -1.04 9.39
C GLN A 266 23.85 -0.17 9.42
N THR A 267 22.71 -0.75 9.83
CA THR A 267 21.43 -0.05 9.94
C THR A 267 21.01 0.12 11.40
N LYS A 268 20.68 1.35 11.79
CA LYS A 268 20.15 1.69 13.12
C LYS A 268 18.74 2.26 12.97
N VAL A 269 17.80 1.78 13.79
CA VAL A 269 16.44 2.34 13.86
C VAL A 269 16.36 3.19 15.12
N GLU A 270 16.34 4.52 14.99
CA GLU A 270 16.29 5.45 16.13
C GLU A 270 14.86 5.65 16.65
N LEU A 271 13.86 5.71 15.76
CA LEU A 271 12.47 6.01 16.12
C LEU A 271 11.51 5.23 15.24
N ASN A 272 10.60 4.44 15.82
CA ASN A 272 9.61 3.70 15.03
C ASN A 272 8.34 3.42 15.83
N GLY A 273 7.16 3.77 15.31
CA GLY A 273 5.87 3.46 15.94
C GLY A 273 5.49 4.30 17.16
N VAL A 274 6.28 5.31 17.52
CA VAL A 274 6.08 6.10 18.77
C VAL A 274 5.78 7.58 18.52
N SER A 275 5.92 8.06 17.29
CA SER A 275 5.58 9.45 16.92
C SER A 275 5.04 9.51 15.50
N GLN A 276 4.57 10.68 15.05
CA GLN A 276 4.26 10.96 13.64
C GLN A 276 5.49 10.97 12.70
N SER A 277 6.66 10.60 13.22
CA SER A 277 7.86 10.35 12.43
C SER A 277 8.50 9.02 12.82
N ALA A 278 9.04 8.34 11.82
CA ALA A 278 9.95 7.22 11.99
C ALA A 278 11.31 7.61 11.42
N LYS A 279 12.37 7.20 12.12
CA LYS A 279 13.75 7.59 11.88
C LYS A 279 14.63 6.35 11.94
N PHE A 280 15.40 6.14 10.89
CA PHE A 280 16.45 5.13 10.82
C PHE A 280 17.68 5.74 10.13
N SER A 281 18.85 5.14 10.30
CA SER A 281 20.06 5.49 9.58
C SER A 281 20.75 4.23 9.06
N PHE A 282 21.46 4.36 7.94
CA PHE A 282 22.24 3.29 7.35
C PHE A 282 23.50 3.82 6.66
N GLU A 283 24.47 2.95 6.43
CA GLU A 283 25.70 3.30 5.70
C GLU A 283 25.53 3.07 4.19
N ALA A 284 25.97 4.02 3.37
CA ALA A 284 25.91 3.91 1.92
C ALA A 284 26.71 2.70 1.41
N PHE A 285 26.08 1.90 0.55
CA PHE A 285 26.66 0.69 -0.04
C PHE A 285 26.46 0.67 -1.56
N ARG A 286 26.97 -0.37 -2.22
CA ARG A 286 26.83 -0.57 -3.66
C ARG A 286 26.27 -1.96 -3.92
N PHE A 287 25.39 -2.09 -4.91
CA PHE A 287 24.95 -3.40 -5.36
C PHE A 287 26.07 -4.10 -6.14
N VAL A 288 26.26 -5.40 -5.89
CA VAL A 288 27.31 -6.19 -6.56
C VAL A 288 27.13 -6.23 -8.09
N GLN A 289 25.89 -6.16 -8.58
CA GLN A 289 25.60 -6.08 -10.02
C GLN A 289 26.10 -4.77 -10.69
N ASP A 290 26.37 -3.73 -9.89
CA ASP A 290 26.99 -2.48 -10.34
C ASP A 290 28.49 -2.47 -10.09
N ASN A 291 29.09 -3.62 -9.79
CA ASN A 291 30.53 -3.74 -9.67
C ASN A 291 31.19 -3.38 -11.02
N GLY A 292 32.26 -2.58 -10.97
CA GLY A 292 32.91 -2.04 -12.16
C GLY A 292 32.29 -0.77 -12.74
N LYS A 293 31.02 -0.43 -12.43
CA LYS A 293 30.42 0.85 -12.84
C LYS A 293 30.95 2.02 -11.99
N PRO A 294 31.13 3.22 -12.56
CA PRO A 294 31.59 4.38 -11.79
C PRO A 294 30.60 4.79 -10.69
N ILE A 295 29.30 4.61 -10.91
CA ILE A 295 28.23 4.97 -9.98
C ILE A 295 27.31 3.75 -9.80
N SER A 296 26.97 3.41 -8.56
CA SER A 296 25.88 2.49 -8.24
C SER A 296 24.67 3.32 -7.81
N THR A 297 23.51 2.99 -8.37
CA THR A 297 22.28 3.76 -8.17
C THR A 297 21.25 2.87 -7.52
N PHE A 298 20.67 3.33 -6.42
CA PHE A 298 19.60 2.59 -5.75
C PHE A 298 18.60 3.53 -5.06
N PHE A 299 17.49 2.93 -4.64
CA PHE A 299 16.38 3.57 -3.96
C PHE A 299 16.07 2.80 -2.69
N ILE A 300 15.58 3.48 -1.65
CA ILE A 300 15.06 2.86 -0.44
C ILE A 300 13.54 2.81 -0.51
N HIS A 301 12.98 1.66 -0.17
CA HIS A 301 11.57 1.39 -0.11
C HIS A 301 11.20 1.00 1.30
N CYS A 302 10.24 1.70 1.91
CA CYS A 302 9.75 1.37 3.23
C CYS A 302 8.26 1.06 3.21
N VAL A 303 7.94 -0.16 3.64
CA VAL A 303 6.57 -0.57 3.94
C VAL A 303 6.16 0.13 5.23
N THR A 304 5.24 1.08 5.11
CA THR A 304 4.84 1.97 6.20
C THR A 304 3.38 1.80 6.54
N ARG A 305 3.04 1.83 7.82
CA ARG A 305 1.67 1.87 8.33
C ARG A 305 1.49 3.01 9.34
N LEU A 306 0.25 3.47 9.48
CA LEU A 306 -0.16 4.30 10.60
C LEU A 306 -0.77 3.40 11.67
N CYS A 307 -0.46 3.67 12.93
CA CYS A 307 -1.04 2.95 14.06
C CYS A 307 -1.55 3.93 15.10
N GLU A 308 -2.64 3.58 15.80
CA GLU A 308 -3.14 4.37 16.92
C GLU A 308 -2.11 4.36 18.06
N VAL A 309 -1.86 5.51 18.70
CA VAL A 309 -0.82 5.68 19.74
C VAL A 309 -0.85 4.58 20.82
N SER A 310 -2.04 4.22 21.32
CA SER A 310 -2.24 3.19 22.35
C SER A 310 -1.97 1.76 21.85
N SER A 311 -2.17 1.52 20.57
CA SER A 311 -2.12 0.19 19.95
C SER A 311 -0.80 -0.06 19.19
N CYS A 312 -0.01 0.98 18.92
CA CYS A 312 1.23 0.88 18.15
C CYS A 312 2.26 -0.09 18.74
N SER A 313 2.40 -0.13 20.07
CA SER A 313 3.35 -1.04 20.74
C SER A 313 3.01 -2.51 20.51
N GLN A 314 1.74 -2.84 20.33
CA GLN A 314 1.27 -4.21 20.06
C GLN A 314 1.56 -4.64 18.62
N LEU A 315 1.75 -3.68 17.71
CA LEU A 315 2.10 -3.91 16.31
C LEU A 315 3.61 -3.97 16.09
N GLN A 316 4.41 -3.56 17.08
CA GLN A 316 5.86 -3.71 17.00
C GLN A 316 6.26 -5.19 17.07
N PRO A 317 7.29 -5.59 16.30
CA PRO A 317 7.76 -6.96 16.29
C PRO A 317 8.35 -7.33 17.66
N VAL A 318 7.93 -8.48 18.22
CA VAL A 318 8.43 -8.97 19.52
C VAL A 318 9.80 -9.62 19.30
N CYS A 319 10.87 -8.92 19.69
CA CYS A 319 12.25 -9.36 19.51
C CYS A 319 12.78 -10.15 20.71
N ASN A 320 12.08 -11.22 21.09
CA ASN A 320 12.56 -12.14 22.14
C ASN A 320 13.47 -13.20 21.50
N GLY A 321 14.71 -13.30 21.98
CA GLY A 321 15.86 -13.98 21.35
C GLY A 321 15.82 -15.51 21.21
N ALA A 322 14.65 -16.14 21.05
CA ALA A 322 14.55 -17.57 20.74
C ALA A 322 14.07 -17.74 19.29
N GLY A 323 14.97 -18.20 18.44
CA GLY A 323 14.79 -18.26 16.99
C GLY A 323 13.49 -18.93 16.54
N ARG A 324 12.70 -18.19 15.76
CA ARG A 324 11.85 -18.78 14.72
C ARG A 324 12.46 -18.44 13.37
N ARG A 325 13.28 -19.36 12.88
CA ARG A 325 13.78 -19.39 11.50
C ARG A 325 12.68 -19.97 10.60
N LYS A 326 12.43 -19.30 9.47
CA LYS A 326 11.55 -19.65 8.33
C LYS A 326 10.04 -19.74 8.60
N ARG A 327 9.32 -18.77 8.05
CA ARG A 327 8.38 -19.06 6.96
C ARG A 327 8.86 -18.27 5.74
N GLU A 328 9.00 -18.98 4.62
CA GLU A 328 9.03 -18.36 3.29
C GLU A 328 7.90 -17.34 3.22
N ALA A 329 8.24 -16.09 2.93
CA ALA A 329 7.25 -15.07 2.63
C ALA A 329 6.66 -15.43 1.26
N PRO A 330 5.37 -15.76 1.15
CA PRO A 330 4.71 -15.83 -0.13
C PRO A 330 4.67 -14.45 -0.77
N ASP A 331 4.62 -14.47 -2.08
CA ASP A 331 4.65 -13.34 -2.99
C ASP A 331 3.40 -12.45 -2.79
N VAL A 332 3.58 -11.22 -2.27
CA VAL A 332 2.46 -10.27 -2.06
C VAL A 332 2.94 -8.83 -2.30
N SER A 333 2.35 -8.18 -3.31
CA SER A 333 2.53 -6.76 -3.66
C SER A 333 1.41 -5.88 -3.04
N PRO A 334 1.53 -4.54 -3.03
CA PRO A 334 2.38 -3.81 -2.12
C PRO A 334 1.53 -2.96 -1.18
N ASN A 335 1.61 -3.22 0.12
CA ASN A 335 1.37 -2.23 1.18
C ASN A 335 1.95 -0.85 0.79
N ALA A 336 1.41 0.23 1.35
CA ALA A 336 1.92 1.61 1.27
C ALA A 336 3.46 1.68 1.34
N THR A 337 4.10 1.58 0.19
CA THR A 337 5.55 1.50 0.08
C THR A 337 6.04 2.86 -0.35
N LEU A 338 6.68 3.56 0.57
CA LEU A 338 7.29 4.86 0.30
C LEU A 338 8.67 4.64 -0.28
N THR A 339 8.94 5.34 -1.39
CA THR A 339 10.24 5.29 -2.06
C THR A 339 11.03 6.56 -1.78
N SER A 340 12.31 6.43 -1.49
CA SER A 340 13.23 7.56 -1.32
C SER A 340 13.55 8.25 -2.65
N PRO A 341 14.11 9.47 -2.60
CA PRO A 341 14.88 9.99 -3.72
C PRO A 341 16.00 9.02 -4.12
N VAL A 342 16.47 9.15 -5.36
CA VAL A 342 17.59 8.36 -5.89
C VAL A 342 18.84 8.55 -5.03
N ILE A 343 19.56 7.46 -4.74
CA ILE A 343 20.84 7.47 -4.05
C ILE A 343 21.92 7.01 -5.03
N LEU A 344 22.93 7.86 -5.20
CA LEU A 344 24.10 7.61 -6.04
C LEU A 344 25.30 7.36 -5.13
N VAL A 345 26.03 6.27 -5.36
CA VAL A 345 27.26 5.95 -4.64
C VAL A 345 28.39 5.80 -5.64
N GLY A 346 29.46 6.59 -5.45
CA GLY A 346 30.63 6.61 -6.31
C GLY A 346 31.48 5.35 -6.14
N LYS A 347 32.36 5.09 -7.11
CA LYS A 347 33.39 4.04 -6.99
C LYS A 347 34.49 4.56 -6.09
N GLN A 348 34.96 3.71 -5.19
CA GLN A 348 36.07 4.00 -4.30
C GLN A 348 37.32 4.32 -5.14
N SER A 349 37.94 5.48 -4.90
CA SER A 349 39.28 5.77 -5.42
C SER A 349 40.26 4.78 -4.77
N THR A 350 41.31 4.41 -5.49
CA THR A 350 42.32 3.42 -5.08
C THR A 350 43.00 3.70 -3.74
N GLU A 351 42.87 4.91 -3.19
CA GLU A 351 43.42 5.32 -1.89
C GLU A 351 42.58 4.81 -0.70
N ASP A 352 41.26 4.76 -0.81
CA ASP A 352 40.39 4.31 0.29
C ASP A 352 40.35 2.79 0.43
N ALA A 353 40.65 2.05 -0.65
CA ALA A 353 40.75 0.59 -0.61
C ALA A 353 41.91 0.10 0.29
N GLN A 354 42.97 0.90 0.42
CA GLN A 354 44.11 0.59 1.30
C GLN A 354 43.78 0.79 2.79
N ASN A 355 42.95 1.79 3.12
CA ASN A 355 42.46 2.01 4.49
C ASN A 355 41.41 0.96 4.93
N PHE A 356 40.63 0.42 3.97
CA PHE A 356 39.63 -0.62 4.24
C PHE A 356 40.22 -1.98 4.59
N ALA A 357 41.39 -2.35 4.03
CA ALA A 357 42.08 -3.60 4.34
C ALA A 357 42.76 -3.59 5.73
N ALA A 358 43.09 -2.41 6.27
CA ALA A 358 43.74 -2.29 7.57
C ALA A 358 42.76 -2.33 8.76
N SER A 359 41.48 -1.99 8.55
CA SER A 359 40.49 -1.86 9.64
C SER A 359 39.76 -3.16 9.98
N TYR A 360 39.68 -4.11 9.06
CA TYR A 360 39.21 -5.46 9.32
C TYR A 360 40.43 -6.36 9.13
N GLY A 361 40.93 -6.95 10.21
CA GLY A 361 42.04 -7.92 10.20
C GLY A 361 41.71 -9.20 9.44
N VAL A 362 41.32 -9.06 8.18
CA VAL A 362 41.26 -10.12 7.19
C VAL A 362 42.68 -10.25 6.71
N SER A 363 43.34 -11.34 7.10
CA SER A 363 44.58 -11.77 6.47
C SER A 363 44.37 -11.71 4.97
N SER A 364 45.10 -10.80 4.31
CA SER A 364 45.16 -10.71 2.88
C SER A 364 45.47 -12.09 2.34
N GLU A 365 44.47 -12.73 1.71
CA GLU A 365 44.78 -13.82 0.80
C GLU A 365 45.81 -13.28 -0.17
N SER A 366 46.97 -13.92 -0.13
CA SER A 366 48.14 -13.59 -0.91
C SER A 366 47.71 -13.39 -2.36
N ASN A 367 47.71 -12.13 -2.80
CA ASN A 367 47.66 -11.81 -4.22
C ASN A 367 48.89 -12.47 -4.85
N TYR A 368 48.70 -13.67 -5.39
CA TYR A 368 49.71 -14.36 -6.18
C TYR A 368 49.90 -13.55 -7.45
N SER A 369 50.87 -12.65 -7.42
CA SER A 369 51.37 -11.98 -8.60
C SER A 369 51.82 -13.06 -9.58
N GLY A 370 51.24 -13.08 -10.78
CA GLY A 370 51.54 -14.05 -11.86
C GLY A 370 53.02 -14.43 -12.05
N PRO A 371 54.01 -13.52 -11.87
CA PRO A 371 55.42 -13.91 -11.95
C PRO A 371 55.91 -14.81 -10.79
N VAL A 372 55.31 -14.76 -9.60
CA VAL A 372 55.75 -15.57 -8.43
C VAL A 372 55.34 -17.04 -8.58
N VAL A 373 54.14 -17.30 -9.11
CA VAL A 373 53.69 -18.68 -9.42
C VAL A 373 54.57 -19.30 -10.50
N GLY A 374 54.95 -18.52 -11.53
CA GLY A 374 55.86 -18.96 -12.58
C GLY A 374 57.23 -19.39 -12.03
N VAL A 375 57.79 -18.63 -11.08
CA VAL A 375 59.08 -18.97 -10.46
C VAL A 375 58.96 -20.23 -9.60
N ILE A 376 57.90 -20.37 -8.80
CA ILE A 376 57.70 -21.57 -7.95
C ILE A 376 57.55 -22.83 -8.79
N VAL A 377 56.76 -22.77 -9.88
CA VAL A 377 56.61 -23.91 -10.81
C VAL A 377 57.94 -24.28 -11.46
N CYS A 378 58.73 -23.29 -11.91
CA CYS A 378 60.07 -23.55 -12.46
C CYS A 378 61.02 -24.19 -11.45
N VAL A 379 61.01 -23.75 -10.19
CA VAL A 379 61.86 -24.33 -9.13
C VAL A 379 61.44 -25.76 -8.81
N VAL A 380 60.14 -26.06 -8.78
CA VAL A 380 59.64 -27.42 -8.55
C VAL A 380 60.05 -28.34 -9.71
N ILE A 381 59.88 -27.91 -10.96
CA ILE A 381 60.30 -28.70 -12.14
C ILE A 381 61.81 -28.96 -12.12
N LEU A 382 62.63 -27.95 -11.80
CA LEU A 382 64.08 -28.11 -11.70
C LEU A 382 64.48 -29.08 -10.57
N SER A 383 63.81 -29.03 -9.43
CA SER A 383 64.08 -29.96 -8.32
C SER A 383 63.74 -31.42 -8.70
N ILE A 384 62.63 -31.65 -9.41
CA ILE A 384 62.24 -32.97 -9.89
C ILE A 384 63.26 -33.51 -10.90
N LEU A 385 63.73 -32.67 -11.83
CA LEU A 385 64.76 -33.05 -12.80
C LEU A 385 66.09 -33.40 -12.14
N LEU A 386 66.49 -32.65 -11.11
CA LEU A 386 67.72 -32.94 -10.36
C LEU A 386 67.63 -34.26 -9.59
N VAL A 387 66.48 -34.56 -8.96
CA VAL A 387 66.25 -35.83 -8.27
C VAL A 387 66.22 -37.00 -9.25
N ALA A 388 65.60 -36.83 -10.42
CA ALA A 388 65.59 -37.86 -11.46
C ALA A 388 67.00 -38.15 -12.00
N MET A 389 67.82 -37.11 -12.20
CA MET A 389 69.21 -37.24 -12.62
C MET A 389 70.07 -37.93 -11.55
N ALA A 390 69.89 -37.58 -10.28
CA ALA A 390 70.58 -38.24 -9.17
C ALA A 390 70.18 -39.73 -9.06
N ALA A 391 68.90 -40.04 -9.18
CA ALA A 391 68.40 -41.43 -9.18
C ALA A 391 68.96 -42.22 -10.37
N TYR A 392 69.00 -41.63 -11.57
CA TYR A 392 69.61 -42.24 -12.75
C TYR A 392 71.11 -42.50 -12.54
N PHE A 393 71.83 -41.55 -11.94
CA PHE A 393 73.25 -41.71 -11.65
C PHE A 393 73.52 -42.81 -10.61
N VAL A 394 72.70 -42.89 -9.56
CA VAL A 394 72.80 -43.97 -8.55
C VAL A 394 72.51 -45.34 -9.16
N VAL A 395 71.49 -45.45 -10.03
CA VAL A 395 71.14 -46.71 -10.70
C VAL A 395 72.22 -47.14 -11.70
N THR A 396 72.78 -46.21 -12.47
CA THR A 396 73.85 -46.52 -13.43
C THR A 396 75.18 -46.87 -12.77
N VAL A 397 75.54 -46.21 -11.66
CA VAL A 397 76.72 -46.57 -10.85
C VAL A 397 76.53 -47.92 -10.14
N ARG A 398 75.33 -48.22 -9.62
CA ARG A 398 75.02 -49.54 -9.05
C ARG A 398 75.06 -50.64 -10.11
N ARG A 399 74.57 -50.40 -11.32
CA ARG A 399 74.69 -51.35 -12.44
C ARG A 399 76.14 -51.59 -12.86
N ARG A 400 77.01 -50.57 -12.87
CA ARG A 400 78.44 -50.74 -13.15
C ARG A 400 79.18 -51.55 -12.07
N LYS A 401 78.82 -51.41 -10.79
CA LYS A 401 79.38 -52.23 -9.70
C LYS A 401 78.92 -53.70 -9.73
N SER A 402 77.78 -54.00 -10.33
CA SER A 402 77.27 -55.37 -10.50
C SER A 402 77.93 -56.15 -11.66
N ILE A 403 78.61 -55.47 -12.59
CA ILE A 403 79.26 -56.08 -13.75
C ILE A 403 80.77 -56.34 -13.49
N ALA A 404 81.32 -55.77 -12.42
CA ALA A 404 82.73 -55.90 -12.04
C ALA A 404 82.98 -56.84 -10.85
N ARG A 405 82.08 -57.81 -10.62
CA ARG A 405 82.25 -58.84 -9.58
C ARG A 405 82.09 -60.23 -10.15
#